data_AF-A0A8J7GUC1-F1
#
_entry.id   AF-A0A8J7GUC1-F1
#
_cell.length_a   1.000
_cell.length_b   1.000
_cell.length_c   1.000
_cell.angle_alpha   90.00
_cell.angle_beta   90.00
_cell.angle_gamma   90.00
#
_symmetry.space_group_name_H-M   'P 1'
#
loop_
_entity.id
_entity.type
_entity.pdbx_description
1 polymer ?
#
loop_
_entity_poly.entity_id
_entity_poly.type
_entity_poly.pdbx_seq_one_letter_code
_entity_poly.pdbx_strand_id
1 'polypeptide(L)'
;MPGRDEHWLEDELRRKGWVGETATTRVRFFWRPDIHGKMQVYGVHTGEGTPYEGVRAANMVWDPNIQGYSFTPSPDVDGPTITWTPEKPEGAEPIAHTGSPVKPIDQPTILIYPIPEDNADTTTPPFPVPDEHDFNYWILVFPDGSEIKPIYVYLQSARDKPGVVTGKGEVLSGGGKWLEAASAGLGAPVPAQVADKLRGQKFERFDDFREAFWLAVAECPELMEQFSPANKALIKKGRSPYAVPKEQSGGRTVFEIHHKIRIVDGGSVYDIENMSIATPKRHIMLHSKEVS
;
A
#
# COMPACT_ATOMS: atom_id res chain seq x y z
N MET A 1 -19.29 -18.20 -21.07
CA MET A 1 -18.50 -18.55 -22.27
C MET A 1 -18.13 -20.02 -22.15
N PRO A 2 -18.45 -20.87 -23.14
CA PRO A 2 -18.05 -22.28 -23.11
C PRO A 2 -16.52 -22.39 -23.22
N GLY A 3 -15.90 -23.26 -22.41
CA GLY A 3 -14.45 -23.52 -22.45
C GLY A 3 -13.60 -22.85 -21.36
N ARG A 4 -14.21 -22.23 -20.34
CA ARG A 4 -13.50 -21.74 -19.14
C ARG A 4 -13.58 -22.80 -18.03
N ASP A 5 -12.55 -23.62 -17.91
CA ASP A 5 -12.34 -24.50 -16.76
C ASP A 5 -11.41 -23.83 -15.72
N GLU A 6 -11.11 -24.51 -14.61
CA GLU A 6 -10.21 -23.98 -13.57
C GLU A 6 -8.81 -23.67 -14.12
N HIS A 7 -8.31 -24.47 -15.07
CA HIS A 7 -7.00 -24.29 -15.70
C HIS A 7 -6.94 -23.00 -16.52
N TRP A 8 -7.99 -22.67 -17.29
CA TRP A 8 -8.07 -21.40 -18.01
C TRP A 8 -8.00 -20.18 -17.07
N LEU A 9 -8.64 -20.26 -15.90
CA LEU A 9 -8.61 -19.17 -14.92
C LEU A 9 -7.21 -18.99 -14.34
N GLU A 10 -6.52 -20.09 -14.01
CA GLU A 10 -5.15 -20.06 -13.50
C GLU A 10 -4.16 -19.51 -14.53
N ASP A 11 -4.29 -19.87 -15.81
CA ASP A 11 -3.47 -19.34 -16.88
C ASP A 11 -3.65 -17.84 -17.09
N GLU A 12 -4.89 -17.36 -17.03
CA GLU A 12 -5.17 -15.93 -17.11
C GLU A 12 -4.61 -15.19 -15.88
N LEU A 13 -4.72 -15.77 -14.69
CA LEU A 13 -4.08 -15.21 -13.48
C LEU A 13 -2.55 -15.18 -13.59
N ARG A 14 -1.93 -16.24 -14.14
CA ARG A 14 -0.49 -16.27 -14.41
C ARG A 14 -0.07 -15.18 -15.39
N ARG A 15 -0.80 -15.02 -16.50
CA ARG A 15 -0.58 -13.94 -17.47
C ARG A 15 -0.65 -12.57 -16.79
N LYS A 16 -1.68 -12.35 -15.98
CA LYS A 16 -1.86 -11.10 -15.23
C LYS A 16 -0.71 -10.83 -14.27
N GLY A 17 -0.25 -11.85 -13.55
CA GLY A 17 0.87 -11.73 -12.62
C GLY A 17 2.17 -11.30 -13.30
N TRP A 18 2.45 -11.77 -14.52
CA TRP A 18 3.66 -11.39 -15.26
C TRP A 18 3.62 -9.96 -15.81
N VAL A 19 2.43 -9.47 -16.15
CA VAL A 19 2.24 -8.14 -16.74
C VAL A 19 1.92 -7.08 -15.66
N GLY A 20 1.72 -7.49 -14.41
CA GLY A 20 1.36 -6.60 -13.31
C GLY A 20 -0.11 -6.13 -13.36
N GLU A 21 -0.99 -6.93 -13.96
CA GLU A 21 -2.42 -6.65 -14.05
C GLU A 21 -3.18 -7.10 -12.80
N THR A 22 -4.40 -6.58 -12.68
CA THR A 22 -5.37 -7.02 -11.66
C THR A 22 -6.35 -8.05 -12.19
N ALA A 23 -6.80 -8.94 -11.30
CA ALA A 23 -7.92 -9.85 -11.51
C ALA A 23 -9.14 -9.40 -10.71
N THR A 24 -10.33 -9.54 -11.29
CA THR A 24 -11.58 -9.10 -10.67
C THR A 24 -11.97 -10.02 -9.52
N THR A 25 -12.21 -9.45 -8.33
CA THR A 25 -12.85 -10.12 -7.18
C THR A 25 -14.18 -9.46 -6.84
N ARG A 26 -15.07 -10.21 -6.21
CA ARG A 26 -16.37 -9.75 -5.70
C ARG A 26 -16.44 -9.68 -4.17
N VAL A 27 -15.36 -10.05 -3.49
CA VAL A 27 -15.20 -9.92 -2.04
C VAL A 27 -13.79 -9.42 -1.71
N ARG A 28 -13.69 -8.53 -0.73
CA ARG A 28 -12.44 -8.03 -0.14
C ARG A 28 -12.44 -8.24 1.35
N PHE A 29 -11.28 -8.50 1.92
CA PHE A 29 -11.08 -8.70 3.35
C PHE A 29 -10.23 -7.58 3.92
N PHE A 30 -10.50 -7.08 5.12
CA PHE A 30 -9.65 -6.09 5.78
C PHE A 30 -9.64 -6.28 7.30
N TRP A 31 -8.54 -5.84 7.92
CA TRP A 31 -8.30 -5.94 9.36
C TRP A 31 -8.85 -4.69 10.01
N ARG A 32 -9.63 -4.84 11.08
CA ARG A 32 -10.14 -3.72 11.85
C ARG A 32 -10.52 -4.17 13.27
N PRO A 33 -10.48 -3.27 14.26
CA PRO A 33 -11.00 -3.57 15.58
C PRO A 33 -12.51 -3.81 15.52
N ASP A 34 -12.99 -4.78 16.29
CA ASP A 34 -14.41 -4.92 16.62
C ASP A 34 -14.85 -3.84 17.62
N ILE A 35 -16.12 -3.88 18.03
CA ILE A 35 -16.69 -2.93 19.00
C ILE A 35 -16.01 -2.96 20.39
N HIS A 36 -15.18 -3.97 20.65
CA HIS A 36 -14.40 -4.13 21.87
C HIS A 36 -12.90 -3.84 21.66
N GLY A 37 -12.51 -3.34 20.47
CA GLY A 37 -11.13 -3.00 20.16
C GLY A 37 -10.25 -4.19 19.73
N LYS A 38 -10.82 -5.40 19.59
CA LYS A 38 -10.06 -6.59 19.18
C LYS A 38 -10.00 -6.67 17.65
N MET A 39 -8.79 -6.81 17.10
CA MET A 39 -8.61 -6.95 15.65
C MET A 39 -9.33 -8.19 15.10
N GLN A 40 -10.16 -8.00 14.09
CA GLN A 40 -10.89 -9.03 13.34
C GLN A 40 -10.81 -8.77 11.83
N VAL A 41 -10.96 -9.84 11.04
CA VAL A 41 -11.08 -9.77 9.58
C VAL A 41 -12.54 -9.61 9.19
N TYR A 42 -12.84 -8.62 8.34
CA TYR A 42 -14.17 -8.40 7.77
C TYR A 42 -14.13 -8.47 6.25
N GLY A 43 -15.14 -9.09 5.68
CA GLY A 43 -15.39 -9.18 4.24
C GLY A 43 -16.42 -8.15 3.77
N VAL A 44 -16.19 -7.50 2.62
CA VAL A 44 -17.18 -6.67 1.93
C VAL A 44 -17.31 -7.10 0.48
N HIS A 45 -18.54 -7.03 -0.04
CA HIS A 45 -18.76 -7.18 -1.47
C HIS A 45 -18.28 -5.96 -2.24
N THR A 46 -17.61 -6.21 -3.37
CA THR A 46 -17.16 -5.16 -4.28
C THR A 46 -18.08 -5.07 -5.48
N GLY A 47 -18.54 -3.84 -5.76
CA GLY A 47 -19.37 -3.55 -6.92
C GLY A 47 -18.59 -3.70 -8.23
N GLU A 48 -19.28 -4.07 -9.29
CA GLU A 48 -18.73 -4.10 -10.65
C GLU A 48 -18.33 -2.70 -11.12
N GLY A 49 -17.15 -2.56 -11.73
CA GLY A 49 -16.63 -1.28 -12.21
C GLY A 49 -16.17 -0.32 -11.11
N THR A 50 -16.10 -0.78 -9.85
CA THR A 50 -15.56 0.02 -8.75
C THR A 50 -14.03 -0.10 -8.67
N PRO A 51 -13.31 0.92 -8.15
CA PRO A 51 -11.87 0.82 -7.90
C PRO A 51 -11.48 -0.40 -7.04
N TYR A 52 -12.41 -0.90 -6.23
CA TYR A 52 -12.17 -2.01 -5.31
C TYR A 52 -12.23 -3.40 -5.97
N GLU A 53 -12.62 -3.52 -7.25
CA GLU A 53 -12.80 -4.84 -7.87
C GLU A 53 -11.49 -5.52 -8.28
N GLY A 54 -10.38 -4.79 -8.51
CA GLY A 54 -9.14 -5.33 -9.05
C GLY A 54 -8.10 -5.77 -8.01
N VAL A 55 -7.82 -7.07 -7.86
CA VAL A 55 -6.73 -7.59 -7.01
C VAL A 55 -5.48 -7.78 -7.86
N ARG A 56 -4.31 -7.32 -7.40
CA ARG A 56 -3.04 -7.63 -8.09
C ARG A 56 -2.80 -9.13 -8.10
N ALA A 57 -2.49 -9.69 -9.27
CA ALA A 57 -1.95 -11.05 -9.37
C ALA A 57 -0.43 -11.00 -9.20
N ALA A 58 0.13 -11.99 -8.52
CA ALA A 58 1.57 -12.13 -8.33
C ALA A 58 1.98 -13.57 -8.59
N ASN A 59 2.94 -13.76 -9.50
CA ASN A 59 3.47 -15.09 -9.76
C ASN A 59 4.51 -15.46 -8.72
N MET A 60 4.29 -16.59 -8.10
CA MET A 60 5.23 -17.25 -7.20
C MET A 60 6.26 -18.01 -8.03
N VAL A 61 7.54 -17.86 -7.71
CA VAL A 61 8.65 -18.50 -8.42
C VAL A 61 9.36 -19.47 -7.49
N TRP A 62 9.66 -20.67 -7.98
CA TRP A 62 10.42 -21.65 -7.21
C TRP A 62 11.83 -21.11 -6.90
N ASP A 63 12.20 -21.13 -5.62
CA ASP A 63 13.52 -20.78 -5.12
C ASP A 63 14.15 -22.02 -4.46
N PRO A 64 15.19 -22.61 -5.07
CA PRO A 64 15.84 -23.81 -4.54
C PRO A 64 16.58 -23.56 -3.22
N ASN A 65 16.91 -22.31 -2.88
CA ASN A 65 17.64 -21.99 -1.63
C ASN A 65 16.76 -22.16 -0.40
N ILE A 66 15.45 -21.87 -0.54
CA ILE A 66 14.45 -22.03 0.52
C ILE A 66 13.56 -23.26 0.31
N GLN A 67 13.79 -24.03 -0.76
CA GLN A 67 12.98 -25.18 -1.18
C GLN A 67 11.47 -24.88 -1.16
N GLY A 68 11.12 -23.72 -1.69
CA GLY A 68 9.76 -23.20 -1.68
C GLY A 68 9.58 -22.16 -2.77
N TYR A 69 8.41 -21.54 -2.79
CA TYR A 69 8.13 -20.48 -3.74
C TYR A 69 8.32 -19.11 -3.09
N SER A 70 8.75 -18.12 -3.87
CA SER A 70 8.88 -16.75 -3.41
C SER A 70 8.28 -15.75 -4.39
N PHE A 71 7.83 -14.63 -3.86
CA PHE A 71 7.44 -13.44 -4.60
C PHE A 71 7.91 -12.21 -3.82
N THR A 72 8.59 -11.30 -4.51
CA THR A 72 8.95 -9.99 -3.97
C THR A 72 8.27 -8.93 -4.83
N PRO A 73 7.42 -8.07 -4.25
CA PRO A 73 6.84 -6.95 -4.98
C PRO A 73 7.91 -6.09 -5.64
N SER A 74 7.55 -5.42 -6.75
CA SER A 74 8.40 -4.39 -7.32
C SER A 74 8.78 -3.38 -6.24
N PRO A 75 10.01 -2.84 -6.26
CA PRO A 75 10.50 -2.02 -5.15
C PRO A 75 9.59 -0.82 -4.86
N ASP A 76 8.92 -0.27 -5.87
CA ASP A 76 8.03 0.87 -5.75
C ASP A 76 6.69 0.58 -5.07
N VAL A 77 6.44 -0.69 -4.71
CA VAL A 77 5.31 -1.19 -3.95
C VAL A 77 5.81 -1.62 -2.57
N ASP A 78 5.37 -0.90 -1.52
CA ASP A 78 5.65 -1.28 -0.14
C ASP A 78 4.96 -2.63 0.18
N GLY A 79 5.73 -3.72 0.13
CA GLY A 79 5.26 -5.04 0.52
C GLY A 79 6.41 -5.98 0.84
N PRO A 80 6.20 -6.95 1.75
CA PRO A 80 7.24 -7.89 2.10
C PRO A 80 7.46 -8.90 0.98
N THR A 81 8.64 -9.52 0.96
CA THR A 81 8.83 -10.80 0.26
C THR A 81 7.92 -11.84 0.90
N ILE A 82 7.10 -12.49 0.09
CA ILE A 82 6.22 -13.57 0.49
C ILE A 82 6.90 -14.87 0.09
N THR A 83 7.04 -15.79 1.03
CA THR A 83 7.50 -17.16 0.77
C THR A 83 6.37 -18.13 1.06
N TRP A 84 6.32 -19.21 0.28
CA TRP A 84 5.36 -20.29 0.43
C TRP A 84 6.10 -21.63 0.40
N THR A 85 6.15 -22.28 1.55
CA THR A 85 6.72 -23.63 1.68
C THR A 85 5.55 -24.62 1.79
N PRO A 86 5.44 -25.60 0.87
CA PRO A 86 4.44 -26.66 0.97
C PRO A 86 4.59 -27.43 2.30
N GLU A 87 3.49 -28.01 2.80
CA GLU A 87 3.47 -28.81 4.03
C GLU A 87 4.44 -30.01 3.98
N LYS A 88 4.79 -30.47 2.77
CA LYS A 88 5.77 -31.53 2.52
C LYS A 88 6.73 -31.08 1.40
N PRO A 89 7.80 -30.34 1.72
CA PRO A 89 8.79 -29.99 0.71
C PRO A 89 9.49 -31.26 0.22
N GLU A 90 9.62 -31.42 -1.10
CA GLU A 90 10.20 -32.62 -1.70
C GLU A 90 11.68 -32.73 -1.28
N GLY A 91 12.02 -33.77 -0.52
CA GLY A 91 13.39 -34.01 -0.04
C GLY A 91 13.83 -33.22 1.20
N ALA A 92 12.92 -32.60 1.95
CA ALA A 92 13.26 -31.89 3.19
C ALA A 92 12.21 -32.07 4.30
N GLU A 93 12.67 -31.91 5.55
CA GLU A 93 11.78 -31.84 6.71
C GLU A 93 10.95 -30.54 6.67
N PRO A 94 9.68 -30.57 7.11
CA PRO A 94 8.86 -29.37 7.22
C PRO A 94 9.56 -28.28 8.05
N ILE A 95 9.53 -27.03 7.57
CA ILE A 95 10.15 -25.91 8.28
C ILE A 95 9.37 -25.65 9.58
N ALA A 96 10.02 -25.81 10.73
CA ALA A 96 9.39 -25.63 12.04
C ALA A 96 9.10 -24.16 12.43
N HIS A 97 9.66 -23.19 11.70
CA HIS A 97 9.52 -21.76 11.99
C HIS A 97 9.47 -20.92 10.69
N THR A 98 8.36 -20.24 10.44
CA THR A 98 8.10 -19.45 9.22
C THR A 98 8.69 -18.02 9.27
N GLY A 99 9.68 -17.77 10.13
CA GLY A 99 10.16 -16.42 10.44
C GLY A 99 9.18 -15.46 11.14
N SER A 100 7.88 -15.80 11.26
CA SER A 100 6.90 -14.94 11.96
C SER A 100 6.91 -15.20 13.47
N PRO A 101 7.18 -14.20 14.33
CA PRO A 101 7.13 -14.35 15.78
C PRO A 101 5.69 -14.38 16.33
N VAL A 102 4.69 -14.27 15.46
CA VAL A 102 3.28 -14.11 15.82
C VAL A 102 2.63 -15.48 15.90
N LYS A 103 2.08 -15.82 17.07
CA LYS A 103 1.22 -17.01 17.22
C LYS A 103 0.04 -16.89 16.25
N PRO A 104 -0.37 -17.97 15.57
CA PRO A 104 -1.56 -17.96 14.73
C PRO A 104 -2.74 -17.35 15.48
N ILE A 105 -3.41 -16.37 14.87
CA ILE A 105 -4.61 -15.78 15.45
C ILE A 105 -5.75 -16.77 15.17
N ASP A 106 -6.35 -17.29 16.23
CA ASP A 106 -7.53 -18.15 16.14
C ASP A 106 -8.76 -17.30 15.76
N GLN A 107 -9.08 -17.27 14.46
CA GLN A 107 -10.28 -16.63 13.90
C GLN A 107 -11.08 -17.64 13.07
N PRO A 108 -11.96 -18.44 13.69
CA PRO A 108 -12.69 -19.49 12.98
C PRO A 108 -13.83 -18.93 12.11
N THR A 109 -14.17 -17.65 12.19
CA THR A 109 -15.29 -17.06 11.43
C THR A 109 -14.93 -15.69 10.87
N ILE A 110 -14.85 -15.62 9.55
CA ILE A 110 -14.73 -14.35 8.81
C ILE A 110 -16.15 -13.87 8.50
N LEU A 111 -16.50 -12.67 8.96
CA LEU A 111 -17.82 -12.08 8.72
C LEU A 111 -17.83 -11.35 7.38
N ILE A 112 -18.75 -11.70 6.48
CA ILE A 112 -18.97 -11.00 5.21
C ILE A 112 -20.24 -10.16 5.34
N TYR A 113 -20.14 -8.86 5.08
CA TYR A 113 -21.32 -7.98 5.05
C TYR A 113 -22.25 -8.38 3.90
N PRO A 114 -23.55 -8.60 4.14
CA PRO A 114 -24.49 -8.97 3.09
C PRO A 114 -24.70 -7.82 2.09
N ILE A 115 -25.05 -8.18 0.86
CA ILE A 115 -25.52 -7.21 -0.15
C ILE A 115 -26.94 -6.77 0.27
N PRO A 116 -27.23 -5.46 0.41
CA PRO A 116 -28.58 -4.98 0.72
C PRO A 116 -29.59 -5.43 -0.35
N GLU A 117 -30.80 -5.82 0.06
CA GLU A 117 -31.86 -6.29 -0.85
C GLU A 117 -32.56 -5.13 -1.60
N ASP A 118 -32.47 -3.91 -1.09
CA ASP A 118 -33.11 -2.74 -1.67
C ASP A 118 -32.17 -2.02 -2.65
N ASN A 119 -32.68 -1.68 -3.85
CA ASN A 119 -32.01 -0.89 -4.89
C ASN A 119 -31.73 0.58 -4.47
N ALA A 120 -31.75 0.90 -3.19
CA ALA A 120 -31.22 2.18 -2.72
C ALA A 120 -29.71 2.17 -2.98
N ASP A 121 -29.18 3.24 -3.57
CA ASP A 121 -27.77 3.45 -3.92
C ASP A 121 -26.85 3.49 -2.67
N THR A 122 -26.86 2.46 -1.84
CA THR A 122 -25.93 2.25 -0.74
C THR A 122 -25.01 1.10 -1.10
N THR A 123 -24.25 1.29 -2.19
CA THR A 123 -22.96 0.62 -2.38
C THR A 123 -21.89 1.18 -1.42
N THR A 124 -22.27 2.10 -0.53
CA THR A 124 -21.46 2.55 0.59
C THR A 124 -21.44 1.46 1.65
N PRO A 125 -20.32 0.74 1.83
CA PRO A 125 -20.16 -0.17 2.96
C PRO A 125 -20.49 0.58 4.26
N PRO A 126 -20.99 -0.11 5.30
CA PRO A 126 -21.42 0.52 6.55
C PRO A 126 -20.30 1.25 7.31
N PHE A 127 -19.06 1.17 6.81
CA PHE A 127 -17.86 1.81 7.31
C PHE A 127 -17.05 2.34 6.13
N PRO A 128 -16.27 3.43 6.30
CA PRO A 128 -15.31 3.85 5.28
C PRO A 128 -14.34 2.70 4.98
N VAL A 129 -14.30 2.25 3.73
CA VAL A 129 -13.30 1.30 3.26
C VAL A 129 -11.97 2.05 3.13
N PRO A 130 -10.84 1.47 3.57
CA PRO A 130 -9.52 2.06 3.33
C PRO A 130 -9.33 2.39 1.84
N ASP A 131 -8.58 3.45 1.54
CA ASP A 131 -8.30 3.80 0.15
C ASP A 131 -7.59 2.64 -0.55
N GLU A 132 -7.84 2.47 -1.86
CA GLU A 132 -7.30 1.35 -2.64
C GLU A 132 -5.76 1.24 -2.53
N HIS A 133 -5.09 2.38 -2.37
CA HIS A 133 -3.64 2.48 -2.23
C HIS A 133 -3.09 1.91 -0.91
N ASP A 134 -3.91 1.78 0.14
CA ASP A 134 -3.50 1.23 1.45
C ASP A 134 -3.52 -0.30 1.46
N PHE A 135 -4.01 -0.92 0.39
CA PHE A 135 -4.24 -2.34 0.34
C PHE A 135 -3.05 -3.14 -0.18
N ASN A 136 -2.48 -3.95 0.71
CA ASN A 136 -1.47 -4.95 0.37
C ASN A 136 -2.11 -6.34 0.18
N TYR A 137 -2.90 -6.48 -0.90
CA TYR A 137 -3.50 -7.75 -1.32
C TYR A 137 -2.83 -8.30 -2.56
N TRP A 138 -2.73 -9.63 -2.62
CA TRP A 138 -2.28 -10.35 -3.81
C TRP A 138 -3.12 -11.60 -4.01
N ILE A 139 -3.35 -11.96 -5.27
CA ILE A 139 -3.64 -13.34 -5.64
C ILE A 139 -2.29 -13.94 -6.01
N LEU A 140 -1.76 -14.82 -5.15
CA LEU A 140 -0.54 -15.56 -5.39
C LEU A 140 -0.86 -16.71 -6.34
N VAL A 141 -0.17 -16.74 -7.48
CA VAL A 141 -0.40 -17.71 -8.54
C VAL A 141 0.86 -18.56 -8.68
N PHE A 142 0.69 -19.88 -8.59
CA PHE A 142 1.82 -20.81 -8.61
C PHE A 142 2.11 -21.32 -10.03
N PRO A 143 3.35 -21.78 -10.29
CA PRO A 143 3.69 -22.38 -11.57
C PRO A 143 2.76 -23.54 -11.92
N ASP A 144 2.56 -23.75 -13.22
CA ASP A 144 1.82 -24.91 -13.70
C ASP A 144 2.47 -26.22 -13.21
N GLY A 145 1.65 -27.20 -12.87
CA GLY A 145 2.11 -28.47 -12.28
C GLY A 145 2.53 -28.40 -10.80
N SER A 146 2.41 -27.25 -10.13
CA SER A 146 2.67 -27.16 -8.67
C SER A 146 1.60 -27.84 -7.81
N GLU A 147 0.43 -28.16 -8.37
CA GLU A 147 -0.76 -28.65 -7.66
C GLU A 147 -1.29 -27.69 -6.56
N ILE A 148 -0.79 -26.45 -6.51
CA ILE A 148 -1.22 -25.43 -5.56
C ILE A 148 -2.17 -24.46 -6.26
N LYS A 149 -3.44 -24.44 -5.82
CA LYS A 149 -4.44 -23.48 -6.33
C LYS A 149 -4.04 -22.04 -5.95
N PRO A 150 -4.43 -21.02 -6.74
CA PRO A 150 -4.16 -19.63 -6.42
C PRO A 150 -4.67 -19.22 -5.03
N ILE A 151 -3.89 -18.40 -4.31
CA ILE A 151 -4.17 -18.03 -2.92
C ILE A 151 -4.36 -16.54 -2.81
N TYR A 152 -5.53 -16.12 -2.31
CA TYR A 152 -5.74 -14.73 -1.92
C TYR A 152 -5.04 -14.45 -0.58
N VAL A 153 -4.13 -13.49 -0.58
CA VAL A 153 -3.46 -13.02 0.64
C VAL A 153 -3.78 -11.56 0.89
N TYR A 154 -3.94 -11.25 2.16
CA TYR A 154 -3.99 -9.89 2.67
C TYR A 154 -2.93 -9.69 3.73
N LEU A 155 -2.15 -8.64 3.56
CA LEU A 155 -1.16 -8.21 4.52
C LEU A 155 -1.61 -6.88 5.12
N GLN A 156 -1.69 -6.83 6.45
CA GLN A 156 -1.84 -5.56 7.14
C GLN A 156 -0.61 -4.70 6.87
N SER A 157 -0.79 -3.43 6.49
CA SER A 157 0.35 -2.54 6.31
C SER A 157 0.90 -2.14 7.67
N ALA A 158 2.22 -2.07 7.80
CA ALA A 158 2.83 -1.46 8.99
C ALA A 158 2.47 0.04 9.10
N ARG A 159 2.00 0.67 8.01
CA ARG A 159 1.42 2.03 7.97
C ARG A 159 0.07 2.15 8.70
N ASP A 160 -0.59 1.03 9.00
CA ASP A 160 -1.88 0.97 9.72
C ASP A 160 -1.70 0.85 11.24
N LYS A 161 -0.47 1.05 11.73
CA LYS A 161 -0.19 1.08 13.17
C LYS A 161 -0.30 2.51 13.69
N PRO A 162 -0.92 2.73 14.86
CA PRO A 162 -0.92 4.03 15.49
C PRO A 162 0.49 4.46 15.89
N GLY A 163 0.78 5.75 15.79
CA GLY A 163 2.07 6.29 16.19
C GLY A 163 2.04 7.80 16.43
N VAL A 164 3.12 8.30 17.02
CA VAL A 164 3.29 9.72 17.35
C VAL A 164 4.33 10.31 16.41
N VAL A 165 4.04 11.49 15.86
CA VAL A 165 4.94 12.16 14.94
C VAL A 165 6.20 12.66 15.67
N THR A 166 7.37 12.27 15.16
CA THR A 166 8.69 12.72 15.63
C THR A 166 9.46 13.42 14.52
N GLY A 167 10.63 13.97 14.84
CA GLY A 167 11.52 14.62 13.86
C GLY A 167 11.31 16.12 13.74
N LYS A 168 12.36 16.82 13.30
CA LYS A 168 12.41 18.29 13.24
C LYS A 168 12.05 18.82 11.86
N GLY A 169 12.31 18.04 10.82
CA GLY A 169 12.24 18.54 9.45
C GLY A 169 13.37 19.53 9.15
N GLU A 170 13.40 20.04 7.93
CA GLU A 170 14.49 20.88 7.44
C GLU A 170 14.07 22.34 7.26
N VAL A 171 14.96 23.25 7.65
CA VAL A 171 14.82 24.68 7.32
C VAL A 171 15.19 24.84 5.86
N LEU A 172 14.21 25.19 5.03
CA LEU A 172 14.42 25.40 3.61
C LEU A 172 15.36 26.59 3.41
N SER A 173 16.55 26.33 2.88
CA SER A 173 17.58 27.35 2.66
C SER A 173 17.44 27.96 1.27
N GLY A 174 16.96 29.21 1.20
CA GLY A 174 16.88 30.00 -0.04
C GLY A 174 15.49 30.11 -0.67
N GLY A 175 15.27 31.15 -1.50
CA GLY A 175 14.00 31.45 -2.17
C GLY A 175 13.62 30.54 -3.34
N GLY A 176 14.12 29.30 -3.37
CA GLY A 176 13.77 28.29 -4.37
C GLY A 176 12.43 27.62 -4.04
N LYS A 177 11.80 26.99 -5.05
CA LYS A 177 10.55 26.27 -4.83
C LYS A 177 10.84 24.92 -4.17
N TRP A 178 10.33 24.74 -2.95
CA TRP A 178 10.50 23.53 -2.15
C TRP A 178 10.35 22.22 -2.94
N LEU A 179 9.27 22.06 -3.74
CA LEU A 179 9.00 20.81 -4.46
C LEU A 179 9.79 20.64 -5.76
N GLU A 180 10.66 21.58 -6.16
CA GLU A 180 11.61 21.32 -7.26
C GLU A 180 12.60 20.21 -6.89
N ALA A 181 12.93 20.05 -5.60
CA ALA A 181 13.76 18.96 -5.12
C ALA A 181 13.05 17.59 -5.15
N ALA A 182 11.72 17.55 -5.29
CA ALA A 182 10.95 16.30 -5.21
C ALA A 182 11.19 15.34 -6.39
N SER A 183 11.71 15.83 -7.51
CA SER A 183 12.11 15.00 -8.66
C SER A 183 13.60 14.60 -8.64
N ALA A 184 14.36 15.01 -7.63
CA ALA A 184 15.80 14.80 -7.52
C ALA A 184 16.18 14.19 -6.15
N GLY A 185 17.44 13.74 -6.00
CA GLY A 185 17.98 13.31 -4.70
C GLY A 185 17.07 12.32 -3.95
N LEU A 186 16.95 12.44 -2.64
CA LEU A 186 15.99 11.63 -1.86
C LEU A 186 14.56 12.18 -1.89
N GLY A 187 14.24 13.13 -2.78
CA GLY A 187 13.02 13.94 -2.74
C GLY A 187 13.21 15.23 -1.95
N ALA A 188 12.16 16.05 -1.90
CA ALA A 188 12.14 17.29 -1.13
C ALA A 188 11.98 16.96 0.36
N PRO A 189 12.77 17.57 1.26
CA PRO A 189 12.65 17.29 2.69
C PRO A 189 11.33 17.82 3.24
N VAL A 190 10.87 17.30 4.39
CA VAL A 190 9.72 17.89 5.09
C VAL A 190 10.13 19.24 5.69
N PRO A 191 9.43 20.36 5.40
CA PRO A 191 9.76 21.67 5.95
C PRO A 191 9.58 21.71 7.48
N ALA A 192 10.52 22.34 8.19
CA ALA A 192 10.51 22.43 9.65
C ALA A 192 9.20 23.03 10.21
N GLN A 193 8.67 24.07 9.56
CA GLN A 193 7.40 24.70 9.93
C GLN A 193 6.16 23.79 9.76
N VAL A 194 6.21 22.82 8.84
CA VAL A 194 5.18 21.79 8.71
C VAL A 194 5.37 20.74 9.79
N ALA A 195 6.63 20.34 10.04
CA ALA A 195 6.97 19.39 11.08
C ALA A 195 6.57 19.89 12.48
N ASP A 196 6.81 21.16 12.80
CA ASP A 196 6.44 21.76 14.08
C ASP A 196 4.93 21.73 14.34
N LYS A 197 4.10 21.81 13.29
CA LYS A 197 2.64 21.69 13.42
C LYS A 197 2.21 20.26 13.76
N LEU A 198 2.90 19.25 13.25
CA LEU A 198 2.49 17.84 13.37
C LEU A 198 3.17 17.10 14.52
N ARG A 199 4.36 17.54 14.94
CA ARG A 199 5.19 16.86 15.96
C ARG A 199 4.41 16.69 17.27
N GLY A 200 4.47 15.48 17.81
CA GLY A 200 3.77 15.11 19.05
C GLY A 200 2.29 14.76 18.87
N GLN A 201 1.70 14.97 17.68
CA GLN A 201 0.36 14.46 17.39
C GLN A 201 0.39 12.95 17.18
N LYS A 202 -0.69 12.28 17.59
CA LYS A 202 -0.89 10.85 17.39
C LYS A 202 -1.83 10.63 16.21
N PHE A 203 -1.46 9.73 15.31
CA PHE A 203 -2.29 9.27 14.22
C PHE A 203 -2.52 7.76 14.35
N GLU A 204 -3.72 7.29 13.98
CA GLU A 204 -4.04 5.86 13.98
C GLU A 204 -3.65 5.21 12.64
N ARG A 205 -3.74 5.96 11.54
CA ARG A 205 -3.32 5.55 10.20
C ARG A 205 -2.37 6.56 9.55
N PHE A 206 -1.47 6.07 8.71
CA PHE A 206 -0.58 6.95 7.94
C PHE A 206 -1.33 7.86 6.94
N ASP A 207 -2.49 7.44 6.44
CA ASP A 207 -3.28 8.29 5.55
C ASP A 207 -3.85 9.53 6.27
N ASP A 208 -4.26 9.37 7.54
CA ASP A 208 -4.68 10.50 8.39
C ASP A 208 -3.51 11.50 8.56
N PHE A 209 -2.29 10.97 8.72
CA PHE A 209 -1.08 11.79 8.76
C PHE A 209 -0.81 12.47 7.40
N ARG A 210 -0.96 11.78 6.27
CA ARG A 210 -0.81 12.36 4.93
C ARG A 210 -1.79 13.50 4.71
N GLU A 211 -3.04 13.34 5.13
CA GLU A 211 -4.06 14.39 5.05
C GLU A 211 -3.66 15.60 5.90
N ALA A 212 -3.33 15.37 7.17
CA ALA A 212 -2.88 16.41 8.09
C ALA A 212 -1.61 17.12 7.60
N PHE A 213 -0.70 16.39 6.95
CA PHE A 213 0.50 16.94 6.34
C PHE A 213 0.16 17.99 5.28
N TRP A 214 -0.73 17.68 4.34
CA TRP A 214 -1.13 18.64 3.32
C TRP A 214 -1.95 19.80 3.88
N LEU A 215 -2.77 19.57 4.90
CA LEU A 215 -3.45 20.65 5.62
C LEU A 215 -2.45 21.60 6.30
N ALA A 216 -1.41 21.07 6.95
CA ALA A 216 -0.34 21.85 7.55
C ALA A 216 0.47 22.66 6.51
N VAL A 217 0.69 22.09 5.31
CA VAL A 217 1.25 22.85 4.17
C VAL A 217 0.31 24.00 3.76
N ALA A 218 -1.01 23.78 3.76
CA ALA A 218 -2.00 24.79 3.40
C ALA A 218 -1.98 26.02 4.32
N GLU A 219 -1.55 25.85 5.57
CA GLU A 219 -1.38 26.89 6.57
C GLU A 219 -0.06 27.67 6.45
N CYS A 220 0.82 27.32 5.51
CA CYS A 220 2.10 27.97 5.27
C CYS A 220 2.05 28.74 3.92
N PRO A 221 1.69 30.04 3.92
CA PRO A 221 1.51 30.82 2.68
C PRO A 221 2.71 30.77 1.72
N GLU A 222 3.92 30.81 2.27
CA GLU A 222 5.19 30.74 1.54
C GLU A 222 5.39 29.39 0.83
N LEU A 223 4.89 28.28 1.40
CA LEU A 223 4.88 27.00 0.71
C LEU A 223 3.77 26.96 -0.34
N MET A 224 2.61 27.56 -0.03
CA MET A 224 1.46 27.55 -0.92
C MET A 224 1.70 28.34 -2.20
N GLU A 225 2.55 29.37 -2.19
CA GLU A 225 2.81 30.24 -3.33
C GLU A 225 3.20 29.48 -4.61
N GLN A 226 3.99 28.41 -4.47
CA GLN A 226 4.52 27.63 -5.60
C GLN A 226 3.46 26.81 -6.38
N PHE A 227 2.26 26.64 -5.82
CA PHE A 227 1.24 25.76 -6.40
C PHE A 227 0.27 26.51 -7.32
N SER A 228 -0.24 25.80 -8.34
CA SER A 228 -1.34 26.27 -9.18
C SER A 228 -2.63 26.44 -8.36
N PRO A 229 -3.60 27.26 -8.80
CA PRO A 229 -4.88 27.42 -8.11
C PRO A 229 -5.61 26.08 -7.86
N ALA A 230 -5.55 25.14 -8.82
CA ALA A 230 -6.13 23.81 -8.67
C ALA A 230 -5.45 23.01 -7.54
N ASN A 231 -4.12 22.97 -7.52
CA ASN A 231 -3.38 22.29 -6.46
C ASN A 231 -3.60 22.95 -5.09
N LYS A 232 -3.67 24.29 -5.02
CA LYS A 232 -4.03 25.00 -3.78
C LYS A 232 -5.39 24.56 -3.25
N ALA A 233 -6.36 24.32 -4.12
CA ALA A 233 -7.70 23.86 -3.72
C ALA A 233 -7.68 22.41 -3.19
N LEU A 234 -6.81 21.55 -3.73
CA LEU A 234 -6.62 20.17 -3.25
C LEU A 234 -5.95 20.14 -1.89
N ILE A 235 -4.85 20.88 -1.73
CA ILE A 235 -4.06 20.94 -0.49
C ILE A 235 -4.93 21.45 0.67
N LYS A 236 -5.77 22.48 0.42
CA LYS A 236 -6.74 22.99 1.41
C LYS A 236 -7.81 21.99 1.84
N LYS A 237 -7.94 20.86 1.14
CA LYS A 237 -8.83 19.74 1.47
C LYS A 237 -8.03 18.50 1.92
N GLY A 238 -6.75 18.67 2.30
CA GLY A 238 -5.87 17.58 2.74
C GLY A 238 -5.45 16.60 1.63
N ARG A 239 -5.68 16.96 0.37
CA ARG A 239 -5.32 16.12 -0.78
C ARG A 239 -3.93 16.44 -1.28
N SER A 240 -3.22 15.41 -1.70
CA SER A 240 -1.91 15.58 -2.34
C SER A 240 -2.05 16.35 -3.66
N PRO A 241 -1.19 17.36 -3.93
CA PRO A 241 -1.19 18.08 -5.18
C PRO A 241 -0.68 17.23 -6.34
N TYR A 242 -1.12 17.54 -7.56
CA TYR A 242 -0.62 16.89 -8.77
C TYR A 242 0.85 17.24 -9.03
N ALA A 243 1.64 16.23 -9.37
CA ALA A 243 2.96 16.40 -9.96
C ALA A 243 2.83 16.84 -11.42
N VAL A 244 3.87 17.48 -11.97
CA VAL A 244 3.87 17.84 -13.40
C VAL A 244 3.81 16.58 -14.28
N PRO A 245 3.16 16.59 -15.45
CA PRO A 245 2.91 15.38 -16.25
C PRO A 245 4.16 14.52 -16.53
N LYS A 246 5.31 15.15 -16.76
CA LYS A 246 6.60 14.47 -17.01
C LYS A 246 7.16 13.69 -15.80
N GLU A 247 6.65 13.98 -14.61
CA GLU A 247 7.04 13.39 -13.32
C GLU A 247 6.00 12.40 -12.78
N GLN A 248 4.89 12.20 -13.50
CA GLN A 248 3.88 11.18 -13.19
C GLN A 248 4.30 9.81 -13.72
N SER A 249 3.70 8.73 -13.22
CA SER A 249 3.96 7.36 -13.67
C SER A 249 2.68 6.51 -13.62
N GLY A 250 2.15 6.14 -14.79
CA GLY A 250 0.89 5.42 -14.89
C GLY A 250 -0.26 6.15 -14.18
N GLY A 251 -0.97 5.45 -13.29
CA GLY A 251 -2.04 6.05 -12.45
C GLY A 251 -1.53 6.93 -11.30
N ARG A 252 -0.23 6.89 -10.99
CA ARG A 252 0.38 7.68 -9.91
C ARG A 252 0.69 9.07 -10.43
N THR A 253 -0.13 10.05 -10.04
CA THR A 253 -0.13 11.39 -10.64
C THR A 253 0.10 12.53 -9.64
N VAL A 254 0.05 12.24 -8.35
CA VAL A 254 0.21 13.21 -7.25
C VAL A 254 1.55 13.04 -6.54
N PHE A 255 2.01 14.05 -5.81
CA PHE A 255 3.19 13.90 -4.96
C PHE A 255 2.97 12.83 -3.88
N GLU A 256 4.04 12.15 -3.49
CA GLU A 256 4.00 11.01 -2.57
C GLU A 256 4.94 11.26 -1.38
N ILE A 257 4.53 10.83 -0.19
CA ILE A 257 5.41 10.81 0.99
C ILE A 257 6.19 9.50 0.96
N HIS A 258 7.49 9.62 0.71
CA HIS A 258 8.45 8.53 0.68
C HIS A 258 9.08 8.31 2.05
N HIS A 259 9.30 7.06 2.43
CA HIS A 259 10.13 6.71 3.58
C HIS A 259 11.55 6.39 3.12
N LYS A 260 12.56 7.11 3.62
CA LYS A 260 13.98 6.96 3.25
C LYS A 260 14.54 5.60 3.67
N ILE A 261 14.10 5.10 4.83
CA ILE A 261 14.27 3.72 5.26
C ILE A 261 12.88 3.11 5.18
N ARG A 262 12.74 2.08 4.35
CA ARG A 262 11.46 1.40 4.15
C ARG A 262 10.95 0.86 5.47
N ILE A 263 9.64 0.92 5.67
CA ILE A 263 9.01 0.45 6.92
C ILE A 263 9.25 -1.06 7.10
N VAL A 264 9.25 -1.82 6.01
CA VAL A 264 9.56 -3.26 6.02
C VAL A 264 10.99 -3.58 6.46
N ASP A 265 11.92 -2.63 6.29
CA ASP A 265 13.32 -2.73 6.73
C ASP A 265 13.54 -2.14 8.13
N GLY A 266 12.46 -1.84 8.86
CA GLY A 266 12.51 -1.28 10.21
C GLY A 266 12.47 0.26 10.27
N GLY A 267 12.19 0.93 9.16
CA GLY A 267 11.98 2.38 9.13
C GLY A 267 10.77 2.81 9.98
N SER A 268 10.91 3.93 10.69
CA SER A 268 9.81 4.50 11.48
C SER A 268 8.74 5.12 10.58
N VAL A 269 7.46 4.85 10.91
CA VAL A 269 6.27 5.27 10.14
C VAL A 269 5.95 6.75 10.30
N TYR A 270 6.21 7.34 11.47
CA TYR A 270 5.84 8.73 11.78
C TYR A 270 7.06 9.59 12.14
N ASP A 271 8.25 9.15 11.77
CA ASP A 271 9.46 9.96 11.92
C ASP A 271 9.68 10.83 10.69
N ILE A 272 9.55 12.15 10.85
CA ILE A 272 9.72 13.12 9.78
C ILE A 272 11.14 13.07 9.18
N GLU A 273 12.15 12.72 9.97
CA GLU A 273 13.51 12.57 9.45
C GLU A 273 13.63 11.40 8.47
N ASN A 274 12.77 10.39 8.63
CA ASN A 274 12.64 9.26 7.72
C ASN A 274 11.76 9.58 6.50
N MET A 275 11.25 10.81 6.35
CA MET A 275 10.32 11.17 5.27
C MET A 275 10.89 12.17 4.27
N SER A 276 10.40 12.07 3.04
CA SER A 276 10.59 13.06 1.99
C SER A 276 9.40 13.09 1.03
N ILE A 277 9.25 14.19 0.30
CA ILE A 277 8.22 14.34 -0.73
C ILE A 277 8.86 14.05 -2.09
N ALA A 278 8.33 13.04 -2.78
CA ALA A 278 8.83 12.60 -4.08
C ALA A 278 7.74 12.75 -5.15
N THR A 279 8.16 12.96 -6.39
CA THR A 279 7.29 12.72 -7.54
C THR A 279 7.09 11.20 -7.73
N PRO A 280 5.98 10.75 -8.33
CA PRO A 280 5.77 9.33 -8.61
C PRO A 280 6.94 8.68 -9.35
N LYS A 281 7.44 9.36 -10.39
CA LYS A 281 8.59 8.89 -11.15
C LYS A 281 9.84 8.79 -10.27
N ARG A 282 10.09 9.77 -9.39
CA ARG A 282 11.24 9.74 -8.48
C ARG A 282 11.12 8.65 -7.42
N HIS A 283 9.94 8.49 -6.83
CA HIS A 283 9.66 7.47 -5.83
C HIS A 283 9.97 6.07 -6.37
N ILE A 284 9.54 5.76 -7.59
CA ILE A 284 9.85 4.48 -8.25
C ILE A 284 11.37 4.28 -8.39
N MET A 285 12.09 5.33 -8.81
CA MET A 285 13.56 5.26 -8.99
C MET A 285 14.32 5.10 -7.67
N LEU A 286 13.81 5.63 -6.56
CA LEU A 286 14.45 5.51 -5.25
C LEU A 286 14.42 4.05 -4.79
N HIS A 287 13.24 3.45 -4.84
CA HIS A 287 13.10 2.04 -4.49
C HIS A 287 13.83 1.10 -5.46
N SER A 288 13.89 1.42 -6.76
CA SER A 288 14.63 0.55 -7.70
C SER A 288 16.14 0.52 -7.44
N LYS A 289 16.71 1.55 -6.79
CA LYS A 289 18.15 1.66 -6.51
C LYS A 289 18.58 1.10 -5.16
N GLU A 290 17.67 0.98 -4.20
CA GLU A 290 17.97 0.32 -2.92
C GLU A 290 18.12 -1.20 -3.06
N VAL A 291 17.70 -1.77 -4.20
CA VAL A 291 17.75 -3.21 -4.50
C VAL A 291 18.98 -3.60 -5.35
N SER A 292 19.85 -2.65 -5.71
CA SER A 292 21.05 -2.89 -6.54
C SER A 292 22.36 -2.84 -5.75
#